data_AF-A0A6M3K0U3-F1
#
_entry.id   AF-A0A6M3K0U3-F1
#
_cell.length_a   1.000
_cell.length_b   1.000
_cell.length_c   1.000
_cell.angle_alpha   90.00
_cell.angle_beta   90.00
_cell.angle_gamma   90.00
#
_symmetry.space_group_name_H-M   'P 1'
#
loop_
_entity.id
_entity.type
_entity.pdbx_description
1 polymer ?
#
loop_
_entity_poly.entity_id
_entity_poly.type
_entity_poly.pdbx_seq_one_letter_code
_entity_poly.pdbx_strand_id
1 'polypeptide(L)'
;MAMNVKYPDADRPTVFEEGLEFQDFVVDLLLKEMGLVVSNYSSKYYQNNYGENRQGIEIKLDKRILETGNVSIEVAEKSKAENRNWIASGIMRNDNSWLYIQGNRDIVFIFGKKILRLIYEKSYKDKVWIPKPTLKTFLITFNEAEKIALKVFKIKS
;
A
#
# COMPACT_ATOMS: atom_id res chain seq x y z
N MET A 1 -17.35 13.39 -18.19
CA MET A 1 -17.90 12.03 -17.99
C MET A 1 -16.83 11.19 -17.30
N ALA A 2 -17.05 10.78 -16.06
CA ALA A 2 -16.12 9.85 -15.40
C ALA A 2 -16.22 8.50 -16.11
N MET A 3 -15.15 8.08 -16.78
CA MET A 3 -15.06 6.70 -17.23
C MET A 3 -15.03 5.82 -15.98
N ASN A 4 -16.13 5.14 -15.70
CA ASN A 4 -16.16 4.06 -14.71
C ASN A 4 -15.24 2.95 -15.20
N VAL A 5 -13.96 3.02 -14.83
CA VAL A 5 -12.99 1.94 -15.07
C VAL A 5 -13.45 0.75 -14.23
N LYS A 6 -14.29 -0.11 -14.81
CA LYS A 6 -14.69 -1.38 -14.20
C LYS A 6 -13.47 -2.30 -14.19
N TYR A 7 -12.83 -2.42 -13.03
CA TYR A 7 -11.86 -3.48 -12.81
C TYR A 7 -12.61 -4.80 -12.65
N PRO A 8 -12.23 -5.85 -13.41
CA PRO A 8 -13.03 -7.07 -13.53
C PRO A 8 -13.22 -7.79 -12.18
N ASP A 9 -12.26 -7.62 -11.26
CA ASP A 9 -12.20 -8.37 -10.00
C ASP A 9 -12.25 -7.47 -8.75
N ALA A 10 -12.76 -6.24 -8.87
CA ALA A 10 -12.90 -5.33 -7.71
C ALA A 10 -14.22 -5.58 -6.96
N ASP A 11 -14.15 -5.74 -5.63
CA ASP A 11 -15.32 -6.03 -4.78
C ASP A 11 -16.39 -4.93 -4.82
N ARG A 12 -16.00 -3.69 -5.14
CA ARG A 12 -16.90 -2.53 -5.26
C ARG A 12 -16.37 -1.55 -6.31
N PRO A 13 -17.25 -0.76 -6.96
CA PRO A 13 -16.83 0.17 -8.00
C PRO A 13 -15.93 1.31 -7.49
N THR A 14 -16.00 1.64 -6.20
CA THR A 14 -15.29 2.77 -5.59
C THR A 14 -13.87 2.46 -5.13
N VAL A 15 -13.39 1.21 -5.20
CA VAL A 15 -12.08 0.81 -4.63
C VAL A 15 -10.94 1.70 -5.12
N PHE A 16 -10.95 2.06 -6.40
CA PHE A 16 -9.91 2.88 -7.00
C PHE A 16 -9.96 4.34 -6.52
N GLU A 17 -11.15 4.94 -6.53
CA GLU A 17 -11.36 6.32 -6.10
C GLU A 17 -11.02 6.49 -4.62
N GLU A 18 -11.41 5.54 -3.77
CA GLU A 18 -11.03 5.53 -2.35
C GLU A 18 -9.51 5.42 -2.16
N GLY A 19 -8.83 4.65 -3.01
CA GLY A 19 -7.38 4.56 -3.02
C GLY A 19 -6.74 5.91 -3.36
N LEU A 20 -7.23 6.59 -4.39
CA LEU A 20 -6.78 7.94 -4.78
C LEU A 20 -7.03 8.96 -3.67
N GLU A 21 -8.23 9.00 -3.10
CA GLU A 21 -8.56 9.89 -1.99
C GLU A 21 -7.65 9.66 -0.77
N PHE A 22 -7.24 8.41 -0.53
CA PHE A 22 -6.29 8.11 0.53
C PHE A 22 -4.87 8.58 0.20
N GLN A 23 -4.45 8.47 -1.07
CA GLN A 23 -3.16 9.04 -1.50
C GLN A 23 -3.12 10.55 -1.29
N ASP A 24 -4.17 11.27 -1.70
CA ASP A 24 -4.27 12.72 -1.53
C ASP A 24 -4.22 13.09 -0.05
N PHE A 25 -4.98 12.37 0.79
CA PHE A 25 -4.93 12.54 2.24
C PHE A 25 -3.52 12.35 2.83
N VAL A 26 -2.78 11.33 2.39
CA VAL A 26 -1.41 11.08 2.87
C VAL A 26 -0.46 12.18 2.39
N VAL A 27 -0.60 12.67 1.16
CA VAL A 27 0.22 13.78 0.65
C VAL A 27 0.02 15.03 1.51
N ASP A 28 -1.22 15.39 1.81
CA ASP A 28 -1.55 16.52 2.67
C ASP A 28 -1.05 16.31 4.11
N LEU A 29 -1.18 15.10 4.65
CA LEU A 29 -0.68 14.75 5.97
C LEU A 29 0.84 14.90 6.06
N LEU A 30 1.58 14.42 5.07
CA LEU A 30 3.04 14.53 5.01
C LEU A 30 3.49 15.99 4.87
N LEU A 31 2.80 16.78 4.07
CA LEU A 31 3.08 18.20 3.93
C LEU A 31 2.84 18.92 5.26
N LYS A 32 1.67 18.70 5.88
CA LYS A 32 1.28 19.38 7.12
C LYS A 32 2.17 19.02 8.29
N GLU A 33 2.43 17.72 8.51
CA GLU A 33 3.08 17.24 9.73
C GLU A 33 4.61 17.15 9.60
N MET A 34 5.15 17.13 8.36
CA MET A 34 6.59 16.96 8.12
C MET A 34 7.18 17.98 7.14
N GLY A 35 6.37 18.85 6.52
CA GLY A 35 6.84 19.74 5.46
C GLY A 35 7.26 19.01 4.18
N LEU A 36 6.85 17.74 4.01
CA LEU A 36 7.25 16.92 2.88
C LEU A 36 6.25 17.03 1.74
N VAL A 37 6.68 17.64 0.63
CA VAL A 37 5.90 17.71 -0.61
C VAL A 37 6.09 16.41 -1.41
N VAL A 38 4.99 15.73 -1.69
CA VAL A 38 4.94 14.52 -2.52
C VAL A 38 4.12 14.81 -3.78
N SER A 39 4.65 14.45 -4.94
CA SER A 39 3.98 14.67 -6.23
C SER A 39 3.77 13.34 -6.94
N ASN A 40 2.56 12.80 -6.83
CA ASN A 40 2.18 11.54 -7.47
C ASN A 40 2.09 11.71 -8.99
N TYR A 41 2.64 10.74 -9.72
CA TYR A 41 2.47 10.70 -11.16
C TYR A 41 1.02 10.32 -11.48
N SER A 42 0.37 11.08 -12.35
CA SER A 42 -1.02 10.79 -12.75
C SER A 42 -1.13 9.74 -13.86
N SER A 43 -0.06 9.54 -14.66
CA SER A 43 -0.11 8.63 -15.81
C SER A 43 0.31 7.21 -15.45
N LYS A 44 -0.42 6.22 -15.96
CA LYS A 44 -0.06 4.79 -15.81
C LYS A 44 1.32 4.47 -16.38
N TYR A 45 1.72 5.14 -17.46
CA TYR A 45 3.05 4.98 -18.03
C TYR A 45 4.13 5.34 -16.99
N TYR A 46 4.01 6.49 -16.34
CA TYR A 46 5.00 6.88 -15.34
C TYR A 46 4.94 6.01 -14.08
N GLN A 47 3.74 5.70 -13.60
CA GLN A 47 3.55 4.80 -12.45
C GLN A 47 4.19 3.43 -12.68
N ASN A 48 4.10 2.89 -13.89
CA ASN A 48 4.64 1.58 -14.22
C ASN A 48 6.16 1.58 -14.43
N ASN A 49 6.73 2.65 -15.00
CA ASN A 49 8.15 2.69 -15.36
C ASN A 49 9.03 3.38 -14.30
N TYR A 50 8.47 4.25 -13.46
CA TYR A 50 9.23 5.09 -12.52
C TYR A 50 8.73 5.02 -11.07
N GLY A 51 7.70 4.22 -10.77
CA GLY A 51 7.04 4.15 -9.46
C GLY A 51 5.94 5.20 -9.27
N GLU A 52 5.31 5.27 -8.10
CA GLU A 52 4.11 6.12 -7.86
C GLU A 52 4.43 7.63 -7.87
N ASN A 53 5.61 8.01 -7.39
CA ASN A 53 6.09 9.39 -7.36
C ASN A 53 7.62 9.43 -7.48
N ARG A 54 8.16 10.61 -7.76
CA ARG A 54 9.62 10.81 -7.88
C ARG A 54 10.35 10.58 -6.56
N GLN A 55 9.69 10.83 -5.43
CA GLN A 55 10.22 10.70 -4.09
C GLN A 55 10.42 9.22 -3.67
N GLY A 56 9.82 8.26 -4.38
CA GLY A 56 9.96 6.83 -4.08
C GLY A 56 9.13 6.39 -2.87
N ILE A 57 7.89 6.87 -2.79
CA ILE A 57 6.94 6.52 -1.73
C ILE A 57 5.80 5.72 -2.35
N GLU A 58 5.54 4.52 -1.84
CA GLU A 58 4.37 3.73 -2.21
C GLU A 58 3.27 3.93 -1.16
N ILE A 59 2.04 4.24 -1.57
CA ILE A 59 0.93 4.57 -0.68
C ILE A 59 -0.26 3.64 -0.92
N LYS A 60 -0.66 2.92 0.13
CA LYS A 60 -1.68 1.87 0.06
C LYS A 60 -2.73 2.06 1.15
N LEU A 61 -4.01 2.00 0.74
CA LEU A 61 -5.15 2.04 1.64
C LEU A 61 -5.41 0.66 2.24
N ASP A 62 -5.47 0.56 3.56
CA ASP A 62 -6.02 -0.58 4.30
C ASP A 62 -7.10 -0.07 5.27
N LYS A 63 -8.35 -0.24 4.84
CA LYS A 63 -9.51 0.23 5.58
C LYS A 63 -9.72 -0.49 6.92
N ARG A 64 -9.21 -1.71 7.07
CA ARG A 64 -9.61 -2.63 8.16
C ARG A 64 -8.50 -2.83 9.19
N ILE A 65 -7.45 -2.01 9.19
CA ILE A 65 -6.35 -2.11 10.17
C ILE A 65 -6.88 -2.15 11.61
N LEU A 66 -7.75 -1.21 11.97
CA LEU A 66 -8.28 -1.09 13.33
C LEU A 66 -9.30 -2.17 13.67
N GLU A 67 -10.05 -2.67 12.67
CA GLU A 67 -11.02 -3.75 12.84
C GLU A 67 -10.32 -5.10 13.05
N THR A 68 -9.27 -5.37 12.28
CA THR A 68 -8.58 -6.66 12.26
C THR A 68 -7.42 -6.73 13.24
N GLY A 69 -6.94 -5.59 13.74
CA GLY A 69 -5.72 -5.53 14.56
C GLY A 69 -4.45 -5.91 13.81
N ASN A 70 -4.48 -5.91 12.47
CA ASN A 70 -3.38 -6.29 11.60
C ASN A 70 -3.18 -5.27 10.48
N VAL A 71 -1.94 -5.10 10.04
CA VAL A 71 -1.60 -4.32 8.85
C VAL A 71 -1.31 -5.30 7.72
N SER A 72 -2.05 -5.19 6.63
CA SER A 72 -1.82 -6.01 5.43
C SER A 72 -0.72 -5.43 4.56
N ILE A 73 0.31 -6.21 4.26
CA ILE A 73 1.45 -5.80 3.44
C ILE A 73 1.48 -6.64 2.16
N GLU A 74 1.37 -5.97 1.02
CA GLU A 74 1.31 -6.60 -0.30
C GLU A 74 2.68 -7.10 -0.76
N VAL A 75 2.73 -8.32 -1.32
CA VAL A 75 3.96 -8.95 -1.85
C VAL A 75 3.82 -9.39 -3.30
N ALA A 76 2.60 -9.64 -3.78
CA ALA A 76 2.37 -9.99 -5.18
C ALA A 76 0.92 -9.73 -5.58
N GLU A 77 0.70 -9.49 -6.87
CA GLU A 77 -0.62 -9.26 -7.43
C GLU A 77 -0.85 -10.05 -8.73
N LYS A 78 -2.08 -10.01 -9.22
CA LYS A 78 -2.46 -10.34 -10.59
C LYS A 78 -3.37 -9.24 -11.12
N SER A 79 -3.21 -8.88 -12.39
CA SER A 79 -4.14 -7.94 -13.04
C SER A 79 -5.55 -8.50 -13.24
N LYS A 80 -5.69 -9.83 -13.30
CA LYS A 80 -6.98 -10.55 -13.35
C LYS A 80 -6.89 -11.87 -12.58
N ALA A 81 -7.99 -12.32 -11.99
CA ALA A 81 -8.06 -13.56 -11.21
C ALA A 81 -7.62 -14.79 -12.03
N GLU A 82 -7.99 -14.82 -13.31
CA GLU A 82 -7.71 -15.90 -14.26
C GLU A 82 -6.22 -16.03 -14.64
N ASN A 83 -5.41 -14.98 -14.40
CA ASN A 83 -3.99 -15.05 -14.73
C ASN A 83 -3.32 -16.13 -13.89
N ARG A 84 -2.55 -17.01 -14.53
CA ARG A 84 -1.85 -18.11 -13.82
C ARG A 84 -0.70 -17.59 -12.98
N ASN A 85 0.05 -16.64 -13.51
CA ASN A 85 1.28 -16.14 -12.90
C ASN A 85 1.00 -14.97 -11.95
N TRP A 86 1.64 -15.00 -10.79
CA TRP A 86 1.73 -13.87 -9.88
C TRP A 86 2.88 -12.96 -10.31
N ILE A 87 2.70 -11.65 -10.21
CA ILE A 87 3.75 -10.67 -10.43
C ILE A 87 4.17 -10.04 -9.11
N ALA A 88 5.45 -9.69 -8.98
CA ALA A 88 5.97 -9.02 -7.80
C ALA A 88 5.30 -7.65 -7.64
N SER A 89 4.78 -7.38 -6.44
CA SER A 89 4.05 -6.14 -6.13
C SER A 89 4.32 -5.70 -4.71
N GLY A 90 3.83 -4.51 -4.35
CA GLY A 90 4.02 -3.94 -3.02
C GLY A 90 5.51 -3.85 -2.67
N ILE A 91 5.85 -4.42 -1.52
CA ILE A 91 7.23 -4.44 -1.04
C ILE A 91 8.19 -5.23 -1.94
N MET A 92 7.69 -6.10 -2.83
CA MET A 92 8.51 -6.88 -3.76
C MET A 92 8.66 -6.23 -5.14
N ARG A 93 7.91 -5.16 -5.43
CA ARG A 93 7.99 -4.44 -6.71
C ARG A 93 9.39 -3.86 -6.89
N ASN A 94 9.99 -4.08 -8.07
CA ASN A 94 11.30 -3.55 -8.41
C ASN A 94 11.17 -2.17 -9.06
N ASP A 95 10.91 -1.16 -8.23
CA ASP A 95 10.75 0.24 -8.61
C ASP A 95 11.65 1.15 -7.76
N ASN A 96 11.41 2.46 -7.81
CA ASN A 96 12.17 3.44 -7.04
C ASN A 96 11.72 3.54 -5.57
N SER A 97 10.72 2.78 -5.12
CA SER A 97 10.15 3.01 -3.80
C SER A 97 11.08 2.52 -2.68
N TRP A 98 11.20 3.34 -1.65
CA TRP A 98 12.00 3.05 -0.46
C TRP A 98 11.19 3.25 0.83
N LEU A 99 10.14 4.08 0.77
CA LEU A 99 9.07 4.14 1.77
C LEU A 99 7.83 3.41 1.30
N TYR A 100 7.17 2.74 2.25
CA TYR A 100 5.89 2.09 2.07
C TYR A 100 4.94 2.63 3.15
N ILE A 101 3.89 3.33 2.72
CA ILE A 101 2.89 3.94 3.59
C ILE A 101 1.61 3.13 3.48
N GLN A 102 1.12 2.66 4.63
CA GLN A 102 -0.09 1.85 4.73
C GLN A 102 -0.97 2.42 5.84
N GLY A 103 -2.26 2.59 5.56
CA GLY A 103 -3.15 3.16 6.57
C GLY A 103 -4.59 3.33 6.13
N ASN A 104 -5.34 4.03 6.96
CA ASN A 104 -6.63 4.62 6.65
C ASN A 104 -6.66 6.06 7.20
N ARG A 105 -7.83 6.71 7.20
CA ARG A 105 -7.98 8.09 7.67
C ARG A 105 -7.83 8.26 9.19
N ASP A 106 -7.78 7.18 9.96
CA ASP A 106 -7.66 7.22 11.42
C ASP A 106 -6.22 6.90 11.88
N ILE A 107 -5.50 6.04 11.13
CA ILE A 107 -4.10 5.70 11.40
C ILE A 107 -3.29 5.50 10.12
N VAL A 108 -2.06 6.04 10.11
CA VAL A 108 -1.11 5.90 8.99
C VAL A 108 0.24 5.42 9.50
N PHE A 109 0.74 4.32 8.95
CA PHE A 109 2.08 3.81 9.20
C PHE A 109 3.01 4.14 8.04
N ILE A 110 4.23 4.57 8.36
CA ILE A 110 5.32 4.75 7.42
C ILE A 110 6.39 3.70 7.72
N PHE A 111 6.69 2.86 6.74
CA PHE A 111 7.71 1.82 6.85
C PHE A 111 8.83 2.05 5.84
N GLY A 112 10.04 1.58 6.18
CA GLY A 112 11.09 1.38 5.19
C GLY A 112 10.81 0.09 4.40
N LYS A 113 10.70 0.17 3.07
CA LYS A 113 10.43 -1.00 2.20
C LYS A 113 11.45 -2.11 2.39
N LYS A 114 12.75 -1.76 2.57
CA LYS A 114 13.82 -2.73 2.85
C LYS A 114 13.62 -3.48 4.18
N ILE A 115 13.12 -2.80 5.21
CA ILE A 115 12.86 -3.41 6.52
C ILE A 115 11.70 -4.39 6.41
N LEU A 116 10.61 -4.01 5.74
CA LEU A 116 9.48 -4.91 5.48
C LEU A 116 9.91 -6.15 4.69
N ARG A 117 10.75 -6.00 3.66
CA ARG A 117 11.30 -7.14 2.90
C ARG A 117 12.15 -8.06 3.78
N LEU A 118 12.96 -7.50 4.67
CA LEU A 118 13.78 -8.30 5.58
C LEU A 118 12.92 -9.13 6.53
N ILE A 119 11.88 -8.52 7.11
CA ILE A 119 10.92 -9.19 7.99
C ILE A 119 10.14 -10.27 7.22
N TYR A 120 9.72 -9.95 6.00
CA TYR A 120 9.05 -10.89 5.12
C TYR A 120 9.90 -12.15 4.90
N GLU A 121 11.12 -12.00 4.41
CA GLU A 121 12.02 -13.12 4.12
C GLU A 121 12.37 -13.95 5.38
N LYS A 122 12.51 -13.30 6.54
CA LYS A 122 12.89 -13.98 7.78
C LYS A 122 11.74 -14.69 8.49
N SER A 123 10.51 -14.19 8.39
CA SER A 123 9.45 -14.59 9.34
C SER A 123 8.06 -14.81 8.71
N TYR A 124 7.82 -14.31 7.49
CA TYR A 124 6.49 -14.30 6.88
C TYR A 124 6.44 -14.89 5.46
N LYS A 125 7.56 -15.31 4.89
CA LYS A 125 7.63 -15.91 3.55
C LYS A 125 6.66 -17.08 3.36
N ASP A 126 6.55 -17.93 4.38
CA ASP A 126 5.65 -19.09 4.40
C ASP A 126 4.28 -18.80 5.05
N LYS A 127 4.01 -17.53 5.40
CA LYS A 127 2.77 -17.06 6.05
C LYS A 127 2.00 -16.07 5.17
N VAL A 128 2.14 -16.21 3.85
CA VAL A 128 1.41 -15.37 2.89
C VAL A 128 -0.06 -15.77 2.87
N TRP A 129 -0.91 -14.77 3.07
CA TRP A 129 -2.36 -14.85 2.95
C TRP A 129 -2.83 -14.32 1.60
N ILE A 130 -3.85 -14.96 1.03
CA ILE A 130 -4.49 -14.56 -0.24
C ILE A 130 -5.88 -14.02 0.11
N PRO A 131 -6.02 -12.70 0.43
CA PRO A 131 -7.31 -12.09 0.71
C PRO A 131 -8.25 -12.11 -0.50
N LYS A 132 -7.68 -12.07 -1.71
CA LYS A 132 -8.42 -11.97 -2.97
C LYS A 132 -7.73 -12.81 -4.04
N PRO A 133 -8.45 -13.28 -5.07
CA PRO A 133 -7.85 -14.04 -6.18
C PRO A 133 -6.67 -13.34 -6.88
N THR A 134 -6.61 -12.01 -6.76
CA THR A 134 -5.62 -11.12 -7.39
C THR A 134 -4.58 -10.55 -6.44
N LEU A 135 -4.64 -10.84 -5.13
CA LEU A 135 -3.78 -10.17 -4.14
C LEU A 135 -3.16 -11.17 -3.15
N LYS A 136 -1.84 -11.06 -2.96
CA LYS A 136 -1.07 -11.77 -1.94
C LYS A 136 -0.48 -10.79 -0.95
N THR A 137 -0.71 -11.04 0.32
CA THR A 137 -0.26 -10.20 1.43
C THR A 137 0.32 -11.05 2.55
N PHE A 138 1.16 -10.50 3.41
CA PHE A 138 1.32 -11.03 4.77
C PHE A 138 0.74 -10.04 5.77
N LEU A 139 0.35 -10.56 6.93
CA LEU A 139 -0.25 -9.77 8.01
C LEU A 139 0.76 -9.61 9.12
N ILE A 140 1.09 -8.37 9.47
CA ILE A 140 1.80 -8.06 10.72
C ILE A 140 0.79 -7.55 11.73
N THR A 141 0.97 -7.92 12.99
CA THR A 141 0.09 -7.42 14.06
C THR A 141 0.28 -5.91 14.22
N PHE A 142 -0.75 -5.21 14.67
CA PHE A 142 -0.68 -3.78 14.95
C PHE A 142 0.50 -3.40 15.86
N ASN A 143 0.72 -4.18 16.93
CA ASN A 143 1.83 -3.95 17.86
C ASN A 143 3.21 -4.15 17.19
N GLU A 144 3.34 -5.13 16.30
CA GLU A 144 4.57 -5.29 15.53
C GLU A 144 4.76 -4.13 14.53
N ALA A 145 3.69 -3.73 13.85
CA ALA A 145 3.70 -2.58 12.95
C ALA A 145 4.17 -1.30 13.64
N GLU A 146 3.67 -0.99 14.85
CA GLU A 146 4.12 0.17 15.62
C GLU A 146 5.62 0.12 15.98
N LYS A 147 6.17 -1.08 16.23
CA LYS A 147 7.58 -1.24 16.58
C LYS A 147 8.53 -1.04 15.39
N ILE A 148 8.12 -1.46 14.20
CA ILE A 148 8.97 -1.44 13.00
C ILE A 148 8.76 -0.21 12.12
N ALA A 149 7.66 0.52 12.31
CA ALA A 149 7.36 1.73 11.58
C ALA A 149 8.41 2.82 11.89
N LEU A 150 8.81 3.54 10.86
CA LEU A 150 9.65 4.74 10.99
C LEU A 150 8.85 5.89 11.62
N LYS A 151 7.55 5.93 11.34
CA LYS A 151 6.60 6.90 11.90
C LYS A 151 5.20 6.31 11.90
N VAL A 152 4.41 6.64 12.92
CA VAL A 152 2.98 6.37 12.99
C VAL A 152 2.26 7.69 13.24
N PHE A 153 1.24 7.96 12.44
CA PHE A 153 0.29 9.04 12.68
C PHE A 153 -1.02 8.46 13.19
N LYS A 154 -1.44 8.89 14.38
CA LYS A 154 -2.77 8.59 14.94
C LYS A 154 -3.60 9.86 14.79
N ILE A 155 -4.53 9.86 13.83
CA ILE A 155 -5.27 11.05 13.39
C ILE A 155 -6.45 11.32 14.33
N LYS A 156 -7.17 10.25 14.70
CA LYS A 156 -8.16 10.31 15.77
C LYS A 156 -7.53 9.75 17.04
N SER A 157 -7.41 10.62 18.04
CA SER A 157 -7.24 10.24 19.45
C SER A 157 -8.57 10.44 20.15
#